data_AF-A0A3M1UEZ2-F1
#
_entry.id   AF-A0A3M1UEZ2-F1
#
_cell.length_a   1.000
_cell.length_b   1.000
_cell.length_c   1.000
_cell.angle_alpha   90.00
_cell.angle_beta   90.00
_cell.angle_gamma   90.00
#
_symmetry.space_group_name_H-M   'P 1'
#
loop_
_entity.id
_entity.type
_entity.pdbx_description
1 polymer ?
#
loop_
_entity_poly.entity_id
_entity_poly.type
_entity_poly.pdbx_seq_one_letter_code
_entity_poly.pdbx_strand_id
1 'polypeptide(L)'
;MKFRRIYWVTEQLDDEGHSDVTGVYTSIPDLVEIGLGLKDYSPHQKTVRLSLCELDASKPPLVTLFWNEYDKLESLLKPFVDDGEMTHEDVMMLVDALKARFAS
;
A
#
# COMPACT_ATOMS: atom_id res chain seq x y z
N MET A 1 5.21 20.01 -12.55
CA MET A 1 4.78 18.62 -12.28
C MET A 1 5.94 17.70 -12.54
N LYS A 2 6.37 16.93 -11.54
CA LYS A 2 7.33 15.83 -11.71
C LYS A 2 6.50 14.55 -11.75
N PHE A 3 6.32 13.96 -12.93
CA PHE A 3 5.63 12.68 -13.04
C PHE A 3 6.60 11.57 -12.62
N ARG A 4 6.49 11.10 -11.37
CA ARG A 4 7.28 9.97 -10.89
C ARG A 4 6.56 8.68 -11.24
N ARG A 5 7.32 7.63 -11.57
CA ARG A 5 6.76 6.29 -11.68
C ARG A 5 6.67 5.71 -10.28
N ILE A 6 5.46 5.60 -9.76
CA ILE A 6 5.18 5.09 -8.41
C ILE A 6 4.59 3.68 -8.48
N TYR A 7 4.95 2.85 -7.49
CA TYR A 7 4.51 1.47 -7.38
C TYR A 7 4.07 1.18 -5.95
N TRP A 8 3.00 0.41 -5.82
CA TRP A 8 2.54 -0.15 -4.56
C TRP A 8 3.15 -1.53 -4.37
N VAL A 9 3.80 -1.74 -3.23
CA VAL A 9 4.34 -3.04 -2.82
C VAL A 9 3.55 -3.52 -1.63
N THR A 10 2.98 -4.72 -1.72
CA THR A 10 2.34 -5.39 -0.59
C THR A 10 3.29 -6.43 -0.04
N GLU A 11 3.38 -6.49 1.28
CA GLU A 11 4.23 -7.43 2.00
C GLU A 11 3.46 -8.05 3.15
N GLN A 12 3.76 -9.31 3.45
CA GLN A 12 3.34 -9.98 4.66
C GLN A 12 4.55 -10.13 5.58
N LEU A 13 4.39 -9.82 6.86
CA LEU A 13 5.45 -9.86 7.87
C LEU A 13 5.17 -10.93 8.91
N ASP A 14 6.23 -11.66 9.30
CA ASP A 14 6.19 -12.63 10.40
C ASP A 14 6.39 -11.94 11.75
N ASP A 15 6.33 -12.73 12.84
CA ASP A 15 6.51 -12.23 14.20
C ASP A 15 7.95 -11.74 14.47
N GLU A 16 8.92 -12.09 13.63
CA GLU A 16 10.33 -11.67 13.70
C GLU A 16 10.61 -10.42 12.84
N GLY A 17 9.63 -9.98 12.05
CA GLY A 17 9.72 -8.82 11.16
C GLY A 17 10.33 -9.12 9.79
N HIS A 18 10.52 -10.39 9.42
CA HIS A 18 10.88 -10.76 8.06
C HIS A 18 9.69 -10.52 7.13
N SER A 19 9.96 -9.95 5.96
CA SER A 19 8.93 -9.65 4.97
C SER A 19 9.02 -10.52 3.73
N ASP A 20 7.88 -11.03 3.31
CA ASP A 20 7.69 -11.59 1.97
C ASP A 20 6.89 -10.62 1.12
N VAL A 21 7.44 -10.26 -0.05
CA VAL A 21 6.73 -9.45 -1.04
C VAL A 21 5.63 -10.28 -1.66
N THR A 22 4.39 -9.83 -1.50
CA THR A 22 3.19 -10.54 -1.97
C THR A 22 2.64 -9.98 -3.29
N GLY A 23 3.08 -8.80 -3.70
CA GLY A 23 2.70 -8.21 -4.97
C GLY A 23 3.28 -6.81 -5.20
N VAL A 24 3.30 -6.42 -6.47
CA VAL A 24 3.68 -5.08 -6.93
C VAL A 24 2.63 -4.58 -7.92
N TYR A 25 2.07 -3.40 -7.66
CA TYR A 25 0.94 -2.85 -8.42
C TYR A 25 1.25 -1.42 -8.87
N THR A 26 0.84 -1.07 -10.09
CA THR A 26 1.06 0.27 -10.67
C THR A 26 -0.10 1.22 -10.43
N SER A 27 -1.24 0.71 -9.95
CA SER A 27 -2.45 1.50 -9.74
C SER A 27 -3.13 1.08 -8.44
N ILE A 28 -3.89 2.01 -7.85
CA ILE A 28 -4.72 1.72 -6.68
C ILE A 28 -5.86 0.74 -7.03
N PRO A 29 -6.56 0.85 -8.17
CA PRO A 29 -7.56 -0.15 -8.57
C PRO A 29 -7.02 -1.59 -8.58
N ASP A 30 -5.85 -1.83 -9.20
CA ASP A 30 -5.25 -3.17 -9.24
C ASP A 30 -4.87 -3.67 -7.83
N LEU A 31 -4.33 -2.76 -7.01
CA LEU A 31 -4.00 -3.06 -5.62
C LEU A 31 -5.25 -3.48 -4.84
N VAL A 32 -6.36 -2.77 -4.99
CA VAL A 32 -7.63 -3.05 -4.30
C VAL A 32 -8.23 -4.36 -4.77
N GLU A 33 -8.26 -4.62 -6.07
CA GLU A 33 -8.89 -5.81 -6.66
C GLU A 33 -8.11 -7.10 -6.36
N ILE A 34 -6.78 -7.05 -6.41
CA ILE A 34 -5.92 -8.26 -6.44
C ILE A 34 -4.98 -8.32 -5.23
N GLY A 35 -4.51 -7.16 -4.78
CA GLY A 35 -3.39 -7.04 -3.86
C GLY A 35 -3.74 -7.05 -2.38
N LEU A 36 -4.96 -6.69 -2.00
CA LEU A 36 -5.35 -6.66 -0.59
C LEU A 36 -5.70 -8.06 -0.05
N GLY A 37 -5.02 -8.47 1.02
CA GLY A 37 -5.34 -9.66 1.80
C GLY A 37 -4.11 -10.48 2.19
N LEU A 38 -4.35 -11.44 3.09
CA LEU A 38 -3.34 -12.44 3.44
C LEU A 38 -3.23 -13.47 2.30
N LYS A 39 -2.01 -13.90 1.98
CA LYS A 39 -1.77 -15.00 1.04
C LYS A 39 -1.43 -16.27 1.81
N ASP A 40 -1.99 -17.40 1.37
CA ASP A 40 -1.95 -18.67 2.10
C ASP A 40 -0.56 -19.33 2.14
N TYR A 41 0.36 -18.92 1.26
CA TYR A 41 1.73 -19.44 1.26
C TYR A 41 2.57 -18.93 2.43
N SER A 42 2.00 -18.05 3.27
CA SER A 42 2.69 -17.48 4.41
C SER A 42 2.00 -17.77 5.74
N PRO A 43 2.18 -19.00 6.27
CA PRO A 43 1.41 -19.51 7.41
C PRO A 43 1.74 -18.83 8.76
N HIS A 44 2.81 -18.05 8.83
CA HIS A 44 3.25 -17.34 10.04
C HIS A 44 3.09 -15.82 9.96
N GLN A 45 2.62 -15.28 8.83
CA GLN A 45 2.59 -13.84 8.61
C GLN A 45 1.18 -13.26 8.81
N LYS A 46 1.02 -12.49 9.87
CA LYS A 46 -0.26 -11.91 10.29
C LYS A 46 -0.40 -10.43 9.95
N THR A 47 0.72 -9.75 9.72
CA THR A 47 0.72 -8.31 9.49
C THR A 47 0.95 -8.04 8.01
N VAL A 48 0.10 -7.21 7.41
CA VAL A 48 0.29 -6.74 6.05
C VAL A 48 0.87 -5.33 6.09
N ARG A 49 1.95 -5.11 5.33
CA ARG A 49 2.56 -3.82 5.07
C ARG A 49 2.29 -3.42 3.62
N LEU A 50 1.95 -2.14 3.44
CA LEU A 50 1.79 -1.52 2.14
C LEU A 50 2.82 -0.39 2.03
N SER A 51 3.60 -0.41 0.96
CA SER A 51 4.60 0.62 0.68
C SER A 51 4.37 1.25 -0.68
N LEU A 52 4.47 2.58 -0.74
CA LEU A 52 4.50 3.35 -1.99
C LEU A 52 5.95 3.66 -2.32
N CYS A 53 6.45 3.22 -3.47
CA CYS A 53 7.85 3.34 -3.87
C CYS A 53 7.99 4.16 -5.16
N GLU A 54 9.05 4.96 -5.28
CA GLU A 54 9.48 5.57 -6.55
C GLU A 54 10.36 4.56 -7.31
N LEU A 55 10.09 4.33 -8.60
CA LEU A 55 10.89 3.43 -9.43
C LEU A 55 12.35 3.89 -9.52
N ASP A 56 13.26 2.93 -9.50
CA ASP A 56 14.71 3.16 -9.62
C ASP A 56 15.27 4.15 -8.58
N ALA A 57 14.54 4.38 -7.49
CA ALA A 57 15.02 5.18 -6.38
C ALA A 57 15.80 4.29 -5.40
N SER A 58 17.06 4.65 -5.12
CA SER A 58 17.83 4.07 -4.01
C SER A 58 17.39 4.60 -2.63
N LYS A 59 16.19 5.21 -2.57
CA LYS A 59 15.64 5.86 -1.39
C LYS A 59 14.66 4.92 -0.69
N PRO A 60 14.40 5.14 0.61
CA PRO A 60 13.29 4.47 1.28
C PRO A 60 11.95 4.70 0.55
N PRO A 61 10.95 3.82 0.77
CA PRO A 61 9.60 4.05 0.27
C PRO A 61 9.08 5.45 0.62
N LEU A 62 8.32 6.03 -0.31
CA LEU A 62 7.67 7.32 -0.18
C LEU A 62 6.64 7.32 0.95
N VAL A 63 5.91 6.21 1.07
CA VAL A 63 4.96 5.94 2.16
C VAL A 63 5.12 4.48 2.57
N THR A 64 4.97 4.22 3.86
CA THR A 64 4.83 2.86 4.39
C THR A 64 3.77 2.90 5.46
N LEU A 65 2.83 1.96 5.39
CA LEU A 65 1.78 1.81 6.39
C LEU A 65 1.52 0.33 6.64
N PHE A 66 1.06 0.04 7.86
CA PHE A 66 0.46 -1.24 8.17
C PHE A 66 -1.05 -1.19 7.90
N TRP A 67 -1.62 -2.34 7.58
CA TRP A 67 -3.05 -2.52 7.32
C TRP A 67 -4.01 -1.90 8.36
N ASN A 68 -3.59 -1.79 9.64
CA ASN A 68 -4.36 -1.19 10.73
C ASN A 68 -4.19 0.34 10.85
N GLU A 69 -3.41 0.97 9.98
CA GLU A 69 -3.15 2.41 9.95
C GLU A 69 -3.87 3.11 8.79
N TYR A 70 -4.98 2.53 8.31
CA TYR A 70 -5.77 3.06 7.20
C TYR A 70 -6.33 4.46 7.49
N ASP A 71 -6.47 4.85 8.76
CA ASP A 71 -6.91 6.18 9.21
C ASP A 71 -5.92 7.29 8.85
N LYS A 72 -4.63 6.96 8.70
CA LYS A 72 -3.58 7.91 8.34
C LYS A 72 -3.42 8.08 6.84
N LEU A 73 -3.97 7.16 6.05
CA LEU A 73 -3.65 7.01 4.62
C LEU A 73 -3.99 8.25 3.79
N GLU A 74 -5.14 8.88 4.03
CA GLU A 74 -5.54 10.10 3.34
C GLU A 74 -4.52 11.24 3.57
N SER A 75 -4.09 11.43 4.83
CA SER A 75 -3.11 12.46 5.18
C SER A 75 -1.74 12.19 4.54
N LEU A 76 -1.32 10.92 4.49
CA LEU A 76 -0.05 10.49 3.93
C LEU A 76 -0.01 10.64 2.40
N LEU A 77 -1.15 10.42 1.74
CA LEU A 77 -1.25 10.48 0.28
C LEU A 77 -1.60 11.87 -0.25
N LYS A 78 -2.01 12.80 0.62
CA LYS A 78 -2.34 14.18 0.24
C LYS A 78 -1.29 14.86 -0.66
N PRO A 79 0.04 14.78 -0.39
CA PRO A 79 1.03 15.41 -1.25
C PRO A 79 1.01 14.89 -2.71
N PHE A 80 0.72 13.60 -2.90
CA PHE A 80 0.66 12.98 -4.23
C PHE A 80 -0.63 13.32 -4.97
N VAL A 81 -1.72 13.52 -4.23
CA VAL A 81 -2.98 14.05 -4.77
C VAL A 81 -2.79 15.51 -5.21
N ASP A 82 -2.17 16.34 -4.36
CA ASP A 82 -1.90 17.75 -4.65
C ASP A 82 -0.98 17.92 -5.88
N ASP A 83 -0.01 17.02 -6.06
CA ASP A 83 0.90 16.99 -7.22
C ASP A 83 0.28 16.36 -8.48
N GLY A 84 -0.94 15.80 -8.38
CA GLY A 84 -1.65 15.13 -9.48
C GLY A 84 -1.08 13.76 -9.87
N GLU A 85 -0.31 13.12 -8.99
CA GLU A 85 0.24 11.76 -9.19
C GLU A 85 -0.81 10.66 -8.94
N MET A 86 -1.88 10.99 -8.20
CA MET A 86 -3.05 10.12 -7.98
C MET A 86 -4.30 10.97 -7.70
N THR A 87 -5.48 10.37 -7.75
CA THR A 87 -6.73 11.09 -7.48
C THR A 87 -7.19 10.89 -6.04
N HIS A 88 -7.96 11.85 -5.50
CA HIS A 88 -8.60 11.68 -4.20
C HIS A 88 -9.59 10.50 -4.20
N GLU A 89 -10.27 10.25 -5.32
CA GLU A 89 -11.18 9.12 -5.48
C GLU A 89 -10.47 7.77 -5.33
N ASP A 90 -9.31 7.61 -5.96
CA ASP A 90 -8.49 6.40 -5.81
C ASP A 90 -8.05 6.22 -4.35
N VAL A 91 -7.59 7.29 -3.69
CA VAL A 91 -7.20 7.25 -2.26
C VAL A 91 -8.37 6.75 -1.39
N MET A 92 -9.56 7.28 -1.60
CA MET A 92 -10.74 6.88 -0.82
C MET A 92 -11.15 5.43 -1.11
N MET A 93 -11.04 4.99 -2.37
CA MET A 93 -11.26 3.58 -2.74
C MET A 93 -10.34 2.64 -1.96
N LEU A 94 -9.06 2.98 -1.82
CA LEU A 94 -8.11 2.18 -1.04
C LEU A 94 -8.45 2.19 0.45
N VAL A 95 -8.78 3.35 1.02
CA VAL A 95 -9.19 3.47 2.43
C VAL A 95 -10.40 2.58 2.72
N ASP A 96 -11.44 2.66 1.88
CA ASP A 96 -12.66 1.90 2.07
C ASP A 96 -12.43 0.39 1.90
N ALA A 97 -11.57 -0.01 0.95
CA ALA A 97 -11.19 -1.40 0.77
C ALA A 97 -10.42 -1.96 1.97
N LEU A 98 -9.47 -1.19 2.53
CA LEU A 98 -8.73 -1.58 3.74
C LEU A 98 -9.66 -1.72 4.95
N LYS A 99 -10.58 -0.76 5.15
CA LYS A 99 -11.60 -0.83 6.20
C LYS A 99 -12.47 -2.07 6.06
N ALA A 100 -13.01 -2.31 4.87
CA ALA A 100 -13.90 -3.44 4.62
C ALA A 100 -13.23 -4.80 4.87
N ARG A 101 -11.92 -4.89 4.66
CA ARG A 101 -11.18 -6.15 4.73
C ARG A 101 -10.60 -6.42 6.12
N PHE A 102 -10.34 -5.38 6.91
CA PHE A 102 -9.51 -5.48 8.10
C PHE A 102 -10.06 -4.79 9.36
N ALA A 103 -11.23 -4.14 9.30
CA ALA A 103 -11.88 -3.54 10.47
C ALA A 103 -12.64 -4.55 11.36
N SER A 104 -12.26 -5.83 11.34
CA SER A 104 -12.87 -6.93 12.12
C SER A 104 -12.09 -7.24 13.39
#